data_AF-M5RH11-F1
#
_entry.id   AF-M5RH11-F1
#
_cell.length_a   1.000
_cell.length_b   1.000
_cell.length_c   1.000
_cell.angle_alpha   90.00
_cell.angle_beta   90.00
_cell.angle_gamma   90.00
#
_symmetry.space_group_name_H-M   'P 1'
#
loop_
_entity.id
_entity.type
_entity.pdbx_description
1 polymer ?
#
loop_
_entity_poly.entity_id
_entity_poly.type
_entity_poly.pdbx_seq_one_letter_code
_entity_poly.pdbx_strand_id
1 'polypeptide(L)' 'MNQLESSPAEVKAPTFAELPLADKVQEAIVKSGYESPSEIQAAVIPHLLEGRDVIGQA' A
#
# COMPACT_ATOMS: atom_id res chain seq x y z
N MET A 1 9.83 33.87 14.65
CA MET A 1 9.30 33.12 13.50
C MET A 1 9.28 31.66 13.90
N ASN A 2 8.11 31.12 14.25
CA ASN A 2 7.97 29.73 14.68
C ASN A 2 6.93 29.02 13.81
N GLN A 3 7.37 28.01 13.08
CA GLN A 3 6.71 26.73 12.74
C GLN A 3 7.66 26.02 11.76
N LEU A 4 8.32 24.90 12.07
CA LEU A 4 7.82 23.55 12.40
C LEU A 4 6.77 23.05 11.40
N GLU A 5 7.23 22.71 10.20
CA GLU A 5 6.60 21.66 9.38
C GLU A 5 7.73 20.81 8.76
N SER A 6 8.30 19.91 9.56
CA SER A 6 8.93 18.73 8.99
C SER A 6 7.82 17.91 8.35
N SER A 7 7.79 17.84 7.02
CA SER A 7 6.91 16.94 6.28
C SER A 7 7.03 15.55 6.89
N PRO A 8 5.93 14.86 7.24
CA PRO A 8 6.05 13.50 7.72
C PRO A 8 6.69 12.71 6.58
N ALA A 9 7.70 11.92 6.93
CA ALA A 9 8.55 11.16 6.02
C ALA A 9 7.82 10.73 4.75
N GLU A 10 8.44 10.97 3.60
CA GLU A 10 8.09 10.38 2.31
C GLU A 10 8.24 8.85 2.44
N VAL A 11 7.25 8.19 3.07
CA VAL A 11 7.17 6.74 3.15
C VAL A 11 6.81 6.31 1.74
N LYS A 12 7.84 5.94 0.97
CA LYS A 12 7.68 5.37 -0.36
C LYS A 12 6.72 4.18 -0.21
N ALA A 13 5.49 4.33 -0.68
CA ALA A 13 4.52 3.26 -0.64
C ALA A 13 5.11 2.05 -1.39
N PRO A 14 5.06 0.84 -0.83
CA PRO A 14 5.60 -0.33 -1.51
C PRO A 14 4.84 -0.52 -2.83
N THR A 15 5.59 -0.84 -3.89
CA THR A 15 4.98 -1.35 -5.12
C THR A 15 4.33 -2.70 -4.82
N PHE A 16 3.37 -3.13 -5.65
CA PHE A 16 2.77 -4.45 -5.47
C PHE A 16 3.81 -5.59 -5.51
N ALA A 17 4.89 -5.41 -6.29
CA ALA A 17 5.99 -6.37 -6.42
C ALA A 17 6.80 -6.54 -5.12
N GLU A 18 6.80 -5.54 -4.23
CA GLU A 18 7.53 -5.58 -2.97
C GLU A 18 6.69 -6.18 -1.82
N LEU A 19 5.41 -6.45 -2.07
CA LEU A 19 4.52 -7.04 -1.08
C LEU A 19 4.68 -8.57 -1.03
N PRO A 20 4.63 -9.18 0.17
CA PRO A 20 4.72 -10.63 0.35
C PRO A 20 3.39 -11.32 -0.01
N LEU A 21 2.98 -11.20 -1.27
CA LEU A 21 1.76 -11.79 -1.82
C LEU A 21 2.07 -13.16 -2.46
N ALA A 22 1.07 -14.04 -2.48
CA ALA A 22 1.19 -15.32 -3.21
C ALA A 22 1.39 -15.08 -4.72
N ASP A 23 2.14 -15.96 -5.39
CA ASP A 23 2.51 -15.83 -6.81
C ASP A 23 1.29 -15.60 -7.72
N LYS A 24 0.19 -16.31 -7.48
CA LYS A 24 -1.05 -16.15 -8.26
C LYS A 24 -1.65 -14.73 -8.16
N VAL A 25 -1.47 -14.06 -7.02
CA VAL A 25 -1.93 -12.69 -6.82
C VAL A 25 -1.01 -11.72 -7.56
N GLN A 26 0.31 -11.93 -7.48
CA GLN A 26 1.28 -11.14 -8.24
C GLN A 26 1.02 -11.22 -9.75
N GLU A 27 0.81 -12.43 -10.29
CA GLU A 27 0.46 -12.63 -11.70
C GLU A 27 -0.81 -11.90 -12.10
N ALA A 28 -1.84 -11.92 -11.24
CA ALA A 28 -3.10 -11.23 -11.49
C ALA A 28 -2.91 -9.71 -11.54
N ILE A 29 -2.13 -9.15 -10.61
CA ILE A 29 -1.80 -7.72 -10.56
C ILE A 29 -1.09 -7.29 -11.84
N VAL A 30 -0.06 -8.04 -12.26
CA VAL A 30 0.68 -7.78 -13.51
C VAL A 30 -0.25 -7.83 -14.72
N LYS A 31 -1.12 -8.86 -14.79
CA LYS A 31 -2.07 -9.01 -15.90
C LYS A 31 -3.11 -7.89 -15.95
N SER A 32 -3.50 -7.36 -14.80
CA SER A 32 -4.40 -6.21 -14.70
C SER A 32 -3.73 -4.88 -15.05
N GLY A 33 -2.40 -4.84 -15.16
CA GLY A 33 -1.65 -3.62 -15.45
C GLY A 33 -1.54 -2.67 -14.24
N TYR A 34 -1.75 -3.18 -13.03
CA TYR A 34 -1.59 -2.40 -11.81
C TYR A 34 -0.12 -2.42 -11.37
N GLU A 35 0.52 -1.25 -11.34
CA GLU A 35 1.93 -1.12 -10.96
C GLU A 35 2.10 -0.69 -9.50
N SER A 36 1.27 0.25 -9.05
CA SER A 36 1.34 0.83 -7.70
C SER A 36 -0.04 0.83 -7.03
N PRO A 37 -0.10 0.61 -5.71
CA PRO A 37 -1.36 0.73 -4.97
C PRO A 37 -1.87 2.17 -4.99
N SER A 38 -3.19 2.35 -4.92
CA SER A 38 -3.78 3.66 -4.63
C SER A 38 -3.42 4.11 -3.21
N GLU A 39 -3.58 5.39 -2.88
CA GLU A 39 -3.25 5.93 -1.55
C GLU A 39 -3.96 5.16 -0.41
N ILE A 40 -5.25 4.87 -0.58
CA ILE A 40 -6.01 4.09 0.40
C ILE A 40 -5.50 2.65 0.49
N GLN A 41 -5.12 2.03 -0.63
CA GLN A 41 -4.57 0.67 -0.63
C GLN A 41 -3.20 0.63 0.03
N ALA A 42 -2.31 1.59 -0.25
CA ALA A 42 -1.01 1.69 0.39
C ALA A 42 -1.13 1.83 1.92
N ALA A 43 -2.14 2.59 2.38
CA ALA A 43 -2.43 2.71 3.81
C ALA A 43 -3.01 1.42 4.42
N VAL A 44 -3.83 0.67 3.68
CA VAL A 44 -4.56 -0.49 4.20
C VAL A 44 -3.79 -1.81 4.10
N ILE A 45 -3.05 -2.03 3.02
CA ILE A 45 -2.33 -3.29 2.73
C ILE A 45 -1.45 -3.77 3.89
N PRO A 46 -0.65 -2.92 4.57
CA PRO A 46 0.16 -3.36 5.70
C PRO A 46 -0.69 -3.96 6.83
N HIS A 47 -1.84 -3.36 7.13
CA HIS A 47 -2.76 -3.86 8.16
C HIS A 47 -3.35 -5.22 7.80
N LEU A 48 -3.71 -5.42 6.52
CA LEU A 48 -4.20 -6.71 6.03
C LEU A 48 -3.12 -7.80 6.10
N LEU A 49 -1.88 -7.47 5.75
CA LEU A 49 -0.75 -8.42 5.80
C LEU A 49 -0.39 -8.82 7.23
N GLU A 50 -0.64 -7.94 8.20
CA GLU A 50 -0.51 -8.25 9.63
C GLU A 50 -1.70 -9.06 10.18
N GLY A 51 -2.66 -9.42 9.35
CA GLY A 51 -3.84 -10.21 9.73
C GLY A 51 -4.87 -9.41 10.53
N ARG A 52 -4.85 -8.07 10.45
CA ARG A 52 -5.86 -7.23 11.09
C ARG A 52 -7.13 -7.18 10.26
N ASP A 53 -8.27 -7.10 10.93
CA ASP A 53 -9.55 -6.86 10.28
C ASP A 53 -9.62 -5.40 9.77
N VAL A 54 -10.13 -5.22 8.55
CA VAL A 54 -10.30 -3.91 7.92
C VAL A 54 -11.71 -3.81 7.33
N ILE A 55 -12.34 -2.65 7.49
CA ILE A 55 -13.59 -2.30 6.81
C ILE A 55 -13.27 -1.31 5.69
N GLY A 56 -13.59 -1.69 4.46
CA GLY A 56 -13.52 -0.79 3.30
C GLY A 56 -14.85 -0.08 3.07
N GLN A 57 -14.77 1.22 2.78
CA GLN A 57 -15.88 2.01 2.26
C GLN A 57 -15.46 2.59 0.91
N ALA A 58 -16.28 2.37 -0.12
CA ALA A 58 -16.06 2.84 -1.49
C ALA A 58 -17.35 3.46 -2.03
#